data_AF-A0A255H8F0-F1
#
_entry.id   AF-A0A255H8F0-F1
#
_cell.length_a   1.000
_cell.length_b   1.000
_cell.length_c   1.000
_cell.angle_alpha   90.00
_cell.angle_beta   90.00
_cell.angle_gamma   90.00
#
_symmetry.space_group_name_H-M   'P 1'
#
loop_
_entity.id
_entity.type
_entity.pdbx_description
1 polymer ?
#
loop_
_entity_poly.entity_id
_entity_poly.type
_entity_poly.pdbx_seq_one_letter_code
_entity_poly.pdbx_strand_id
1 'polypeptide(L)'
;MGYKCSFTAISPRIPREDIWGQPEGGPDAATAAVREFFGDAYAYDRAGSSDETYPSDEGIWVATWGDTVLFSADPVLLEGARWELQDGMGRWDLNIHSVVDLCQFEVTGGPFGGRSVALYADMETTFEEACSGRPLPFEKPYLAGEHGESLGEGDPQPAISFHPLELGNSAVLWMFGILGETPPPDAVTGPLLEQRPDYWEVPMHRLEPVPDKPKKRWFGLRR
;
A
#
# COMPACT_ATOMS: atom_id res chain seq x y z
N MET A 1 -7.03 -10.67 15.78
CA MET A 1 -6.46 -10.95 14.45
C MET A 1 -6.22 -9.59 13.83
N GLY A 2 -5.03 -9.35 13.29
CA GLY A 2 -4.67 -8.07 12.69
C GLY A 2 -4.77 -8.13 11.17
N TYR A 3 -5.25 -7.03 10.58
CA TYR A 3 -5.54 -6.82 9.17
C TYR A 3 -4.32 -6.86 8.23
N LYS A 4 -4.13 -7.97 7.52
CA LYS A 4 -2.90 -8.30 6.76
C LYS A 4 -2.67 -7.61 5.42
N CYS A 5 -2.23 -6.34 5.39
CA CYS A 5 -1.96 -5.66 4.10
C CYS A 5 -0.59 -4.99 3.92
N SER A 6 -0.08 -5.10 2.69
CA SER A 6 1.05 -4.36 2.11
C SER A 6 0.63 -3.84 0.73
N PHE A 7 0.47 -2.53 0.59
CA PHE A 7 0.12 -1.90 -0.68
C PHE A 7 1.04 -0.74 -1.05
N THR A 8 1.37 -0.68 -2.33
CA THR A 8 2.05 0.45 -2.97
C THR A 8 1.32 0.80 -4.25
N ALA A 9 0.80 2.01 -4.36
CA ALA A 9 0.28 2.53 -5.62
C ALA A 9 1.16 3.59 -6.25
N ILE A 10 1.17 3.60 -7.58
CA ILE A 10 1.76 4.62 -8.42
C ILE A 10 0.59 5.31 -9.13
N SER A 11 0.36 6.59 -8.85
CA SER A 11 -0.81 7.32 -9.35
C SER A 11 -0.56 8.84 -9.42
N PRO A 12 -1.03 9.55 -10.47
CA PRO A 12 -0.94 11.01 -10.55
C PRO A 12 -1.91 11.73 -9.60
N ARG A 13 -2.85 11.00 -8.98
CA ARG A 13 -3.88 11.53 -8.07
C ARG A 13 -4.07 10.57 -6.89
N ILE A 14 -5.14 10.77 -6.12
CA ILE A 14 -5.44 9.88 -4.99
C ILE A 14 -5.90 8.51 -5.57
N PRO A 15 -5.24 7.38 -5.25
CA PRO A 15 -5.47 6.09 -5.92
C PRO A 15 -6.95 5.66 -5.97
N ARG A 16 -7.70 5.89 -4.88
CA ARG A 16 -9.12 5.55 -4.80
C ARG A 16 -9.95 6.16 -5.93
N GLU A 17 -9.58 7.35 -6.44
CA GLU A 17 -10.37 8.00 -7.49
C GLU A 17 -10.36 7.20 -8.78
N ASP A 18 -9.27 6.48 -9.05
CA ASP A 18 -9.19 5.55 -10.17
C ASP A 18 -9.78 4.19 -9.85
N ILE A 19 -9.43 3.62 -8.69
CA ILE A 19 -9.94 2.31 -8.26
C ILE A 19 -11.48 2.28 -8.30
N TRP A 20 -12.15 3.40 -8.00
CA TRP A 20 -13.62 3.51 -8.05
C TRP A 20 -14.18 4.17 -9.32
N GLY A 21 -13.33 4.85 -10.08
CA GLY A 21 -13.75 5.65 -11.24
C GLY A 21 -13.55 4.96 -12.58
N GLN A 22 -12.69 3.94 -12.63
CA GLN A 22 -12.25 3.28 -13.84
C GLN A 22 -12.51 1.77 -13.78
N PRO A 23 -12.69 1.09 -14.93
CA PRO A 23 -12.64 -0.37 -14.96
C PRO A 23 -11.22 -0.87 -14.66
N GLU A 24 -11.13 -2.06 -14.05
CA GLU A 24 -9.86 -2.76 -13.88
C GLU A 24 -9.30 -3.16 -15.26
N GLY A 25 -7.98 -3.00 -15.46
CA GLY A 25 -7.32 -3.13 -16.76
C GLY A 25 -7.04 -4.56 -17.23
N GLY A 26 -7.14 -5.55 -16.36
CA GLY A 26 -6.98 -6.96 -16.66
C GLY A 26 -5.54 -7.45 -16.74
N PRO A 27 -5.35 -8.74 -17.08
CA PRO A 27 -4.05 -9.41 -17.02
C PRO A 27 -3.00 -8.81 -17.97
N ASP A 28 -3.43 -8.29 -19.13
CA ASP A 28 -2.52 -7.67 -20.10
C ASP A 28 -1.99 -6.33 -19.58
N ALA A 29 -2.84 -5.51 -18.96
CA ALA A 29 -2.45 -4.24 -18.37
C ALA A 29 -1.56 -4.44 -17.13
N ALA A 30 -1.91 -5.40 -16.28
CA ALA A 30 -1.08 -5.87 -15.17
C ALA A 30 0.33 -6.29 -15.63
N THR A 31 0.40 -7.10 -16.69
CA THR A 31 1.69 -7.55 -17.25
C THR A 31 2.50 -6.40 -17.84
N ALA A 32 1.84 -5.45 -18.52
CA ALA A 32 2.49 -4.27 -19.05
C ALA A 32 3.07 -3.40 -17.93
N ALA A 33 2.31 -3.16 -16.85
CA ALA A 33 2.76 -2.42 -15.69
C ALA A 33 3.97 -3.08 -15.03
N VAL A 34 3.94 -4.39 -14.76
CA VAL A 34 5.11 -5.08 -14.18
C VAL A 34 6.31 -5.03 -15.12
N ARG A 35 6.12 -5.17 -16.44
CA ARG A 35 7.23 -5.03 -17.39
C ARG A 35 7.85 -3.63 -17.37
N GLU A 36 7.03 -2.59 -17.19
CA GLU A 36 7.52 -1.21 -17.09
C GLU A 36 8.49 -1.03 -15.93
N PHE A 37 8.17 -1.60 -14.76
CA PHE A 37 8.94 -1.38 -13.54
C PHE A 37 10.02 -2.45 -13.26
N PHE A 38 9.81 -3.67 -13.73
CA PHE A 38 10.66 -4.83 -13.43
C PHE A 38 11.25 -5.50 -14.70
N GLY A 39 10.95 -4.99 -15.89
CA GLY A 39 11.37 -5.59 -17.16
C GLY A 39 10.78 -6.97 -17.37
N ASP A 40 11.48 -7.84 -18.12
CA ASP A 40 11.03 -9.21 -18.40
C ASP A 40 11.38 -10.21 -17.27
N ALA A 41 11.59 -9.72 -16.03
CA ALA A 41 11.93 -10.54 -14.88
C ALA A 41 10.75 -11.39 -14.37
N TYR A 42 9.52 -11.02 -14.74
CA TYR A 42 8.31 -11.68 -14.28
C TYR A 42 7.43 -12.12 -15.45
N ALA A 43 6.72 -13.23 -15.27
CA ALA A 43 5.72 -13.74 -16.21
C ALA A 43 4.37 -13.85 -15.52
N TYR A 44 3.30 -13.60 -16.29
CA TYR A 44 1.94 -13.78 -15.81
C TYR A 44 1.69 -15.23 -15.39
N ASP A 45 1.12 -15.38 -14.20
CA ASP A 45 0.67 -16.66 -13.65
C ASP A 45 -0.85 -16.74 -13.69
N ARG A 46 -1.55 -15.90 -12.91
CA ARG A 46 -3.00 -16.01 -12.73
C ARG A 46 -3.65 -14.72 -12.23
N ALA A 47 -4.98 -14.70 -12.28
CA ALA A 47 -5.80 -13.73 -11.56
C ALA A 47 -6.11 -14.25 -10.15
N GLY A 48 -6.48 -13.33 -9.27
CA GLY A 48 -6.88 -13.58 -7.89
C GLY A 48 -7.39 -12.30 -7.24
N SER A 49 -7.24 -12.21 -5.93
CA SER A 49 -7.66 -11.05 -5.15
C SER A 49 -6.62 -10.63 -4.10
N SER A 50 -6.82 -9.47 -3.50
CA SER A 50 -6.08 -8.95 -2.35
C SER A 50 -6.03 -9.90 -1.14
N ASP A 51 -6.98 -10.83 -0.99
CA ASP A 51 -6.92 -11.88 0.05
C ASP A 51 -5.72 -12.80 -0.10
N GLU A 52 -5.27 -13.00 -1.34
CA GLU A 52 -4.22 -13.95 -1.67
C GLU A 52 -2.83 -13.31 -1.67
N THR A 53 -2.73 -12.02 -1.39
CA THR A 53 -1.45 -11.28 -1.50
C THR A 53 -0.61 -11.37 -0.23
N TYR A 54 -1.16 -11.93 0.85
CA TYR A 54 -0.47 -12.11 2.13
C TYR A 54 -0.52 -13.56 2.64
N PRO A 55 0.59 -14.11 3.18
CA PRO A 55 1.92 -13.50 3.26
C PRO A 55 2.55 -13.35 1.87
N SER A 56 3.30 -12.27 1.67
CA SER A 56 4.02 -12.04 0.41
C SER A 56 5.05 -13.14 0.16
N ASP A 57 5.15 -13.59 -1.09
CA ASP A 57 6.20 -14.48 -1.60
C ASP A 57 7.10 -13.74 -2.60
N GLU A 58 7.88 -14.47 -3.40
CA GLU A 58 8.70 -13.87 -4.48
C GLU A 58 7.87 -13.36 -5.66
N GLY A 59 6.54 -13.59 -5.67
CA GLY A 59 5.61 -13.10 -6.68
C GLY A 59 5.22 -11.64 -6.46
N ILE A 60 4.78 -11.01 -7.55
CA ILE A 60 4.21 -9.65 -7.52
C ILE A 60 2.73 -9.76 -7.83
N TRP A 61 1.89 -9.24 -6.94
CA TRP A 61 0.49 -8.98 -7.24
C TRP A 61 0.32 -7.55 -7.71
N VAL A 62 -0.40 -7.36 -8.81
CA VAL A 62 -0.62 -6.05 -9.42
C VAL A 62 -2.06 -5.92 -9.93
N ALA A 63 -2.60 -4.72 -9.86
CA ALA A 63 -3.84 -4.35 -10.54
C ALA A 63 -3.73 -2.93 -11.09
N THR A 64 -4.54 -2.61 -12.09
CA THR A 64 -4.48 -1.32 -12.78
C THR A 64 -5.86 -0.72 -12.99
N TRP A 65 -6.00 0.58 -12.79
CA TRP A 65 -7.21 1.35 -13.01
C TRP A 65 -6.84 2.72 -13.59
N GLY A 66 -7.16 2.96 -14.86
CA GLY A 66 -6.72 4.18 -15.54
C GLY A 66 -5.20 4.36 -15.43
N ASP A 67 -4.77 5.47 -14.83
CA ASP A 67 -3.36 5.81 -14.62
C ASP A 67 -2.80 5.32 -13.26
N THR A 68 -3.61 4.61 -12.48
CA THR A 68 -3.23 4.07 -11.17
C THR A 68 -2.83 2.61 -11.29
N VAL A 69 -1.63 2.29 -10.81
CA VAL A 69 -1.14 0.91 -10.64
C VAL A 69 -1.05 0.62 -9.15
N LEU A 70 -1.64 -0.48 -8.69
CA LEU A 70 -1.57 -0.96 -7.31
C LEU A 70 -0.75 -2.24 -7.26
N PHE A 71 0.27 -2.27 -6.40
CA PHE A 71 1.09 -3.43 -6.11
C PHE A 71 0.79 -3.97 -4.71
N SER A 72 0.87 -5.30 -4.57
CA SER A 72 1.04 -5.98 -3.30
C SER A 72 2.15 -7.02 -3.45
N ALA A 73 3.25 -6.80 -2.76
CA ALA A 73 4.44 -7.65 -2.80
C ALA A 73 5.28 -7.42 -1.54
N ASP A 74 6.35 -8.18 -1.40
CA ASP A 74 7.38 -7.91 -0.39
C ASP A 74 7.93 -6.47 -0.60
N PRO A 75 7.89 -5.61 0.44
CA PRO A 75 8.38 -4.23 0.33
C PRO A 75 9.81 -4.12 -0.21
N VAL A 76 10.69 -5.10 0.09
CA VAL A 76 12.08 -5.12 -0.40
C VAL A 76 12.14 -5.29 -1.91
N LEU A 77 11.22 -6.05 -2.50
CA LEU A 77 11.13 -6.18 -3.96
C LEU A 77 10.72 -4.85 -4.59
N LEU A 78 9.81 -4.13 -3.95
CA LEU A 78 9.34 -2.82 -4.42
C LEU A 78 10.38 -1.71 -4.22
N GLU A 79 11.26 -1.81 -3.23
CA GLU A 79 12.41 -0.91 -3.08
C GLU A 79 13.48 -1.10 -4.16
N GLY A 80 13.67 -2.33 -4.64
CA GLY A 80 14.63 -2.67 -5.70
C GLY A 80 14.25 -2.10 -7.07
N ALA A 81 12.96 -1.87 -7.31
CA ALA A 81 12.50 -1.06 -8.42
C ALA A 81 12.83 0.40 -8.12
N ARG A 82 13.81 0.98 -8.83
CA ARG A 82 14.13 2.40 -8.68
C ARG A 82 13.09 3.23 -9.43
N TRP A 83 12.10 3.74 -8.70
CA TRP A 83 11.05 4.61 -9.22
C TRP A 83 11.57 6.05 -9.33
N GLU A 84 12.09 6.44 -10.49
CA GLU A 84 12.06 7.85 -10.86
C GLU A 84 10.63 8.15 -11.32
N LEU A 85 9.78 8.58 -10.37
CA LEU A 85 8.41 8.98 -10.69
C LEU A 85 8.48 10.09 -11.74
N GLN A 86 7.81 9.88 -12.88
CA GLN A 86 7.64 10.94 -13.88
C GLN A 86 6.99 12.16 -13.22
N ASP A 87 7.27 13.36 -13.76
CA ASP A 87 6.69 14.61 -13.27
C ASP A 87 5.16 14.47 -13.08
N GLY A 88 4.70 14.63 -11.84
CA GLY A 88 3.28 14.56 -11.48
C GLY A 88 2.79 13.22 -10.94
N MET A 89 3.57 12.13 -11.00
CA MET A 89 3.22 10.85 -10.40
C MET A 89 3.54 10.83 -8.90
N GLY A 90 2.59 10.36 -8.10
CA GLY A 90 2.78 10.07 -6.68
C GLY A 90 2.99 8.58 -6.43
N ARG A 91 3.87 8.26 -5.48
CA ARG A 91 3.94 6.96 -4.84
C ARG A 91 3.12 7.02 -3.55
N TRP A 92 2.32 5.99 -3.31
CA TRP A 92 1.35 5.87 -2.23
C TRP A 92 1.54 4.52 -1.53
N ASP A 93 2.23 4.51 -0.41
CA ASP A 93 2.57 3.31 0.35
C ASP A 93 1.74 3.22 1.63
N LEU A 94 1.28 2.01 1.94
CA LEU A 94 0.82 1.67 3.28
C LEU A 94 1.07 0.18 3.55
N ASN A 95 1.74 -0.07 4.66
CA ASN A 95 1.85 -1.35 5.32
C ASN A 95 1.33 -1.20 6.74
N ILE A 96 0.27 -1.89 7.10
CA ILE A 96 -0.19 -1.89 8.47
C ILE A 96 -0.73 -3.25 8.82
N HIS A 97 -0.09 -3.95 9.75
CA HIS A 97 -0.74 -4.60 10.90
C HIS A 97 0.18 -5.56 11.68
N SER A 98 -0.41 -6.05 12.79
CA SER A 98 0.11 -6.74 13.96
C SER A 98 0.23 -8.28 13.84
N VAL A 99 0.93 -8.97 14.74
CA VAL A 99 0.24 -9.51 15.93
C VAL A 99 0.33 -8.60 17.16
N VAL A 100 1.24 -7.62 17.19
CA VAL A 100 1.23 -6.52 18.20
C VAL A 100 1.91 -5.21 17.69
N ASP A 101 1.79 -4.78 16.42
CA ASP A 101 0.85 -3.76 15.83
C ASP A 101 1.65 -2.72 15.07
N LEU A 102 1.55 -2.53 13.74
CA LEU A 102 2.21 -1.44 12.95
C LEU A 102 1.20 -0.38 12.54
N CYS A 103 1.66 0.68 11.88
CA CYS A 103 1.06 1.48 10.82
C CYS A 103 2.18 2.22 10.09
N GLN A 104 2.62 1.82 8.90
CA GLN A 104 3.59 2.58 8.10
C GLN A 104 2.95 3.06 6.81
N PHE A 105 2.90 4.36 6.60
CA PHE A 105 2.08 5.05 5.61
C PHE A 105 2.93 6.16 4.98
N GLU A 106 3.29 6.07 3.71
CA GLU A 106 4.13 7.07 3.06
C GLU A 106 3.59 7.49 1.70
N VAL A 107 3.73 8.76 1.37
CA VAL A 107 3.29 9.36 0.11
C VAL A 107 4.30 10.43 -0.28
N THR A 108 4.99 10.32 -1.40
CA THR A 108 5.75 11.46 -2.01
C THR A 108 5.96 11.19 -3.51
N GLY A 109 5.53 12.01 -4.49
CA GLY A 109 4.74 13.25 -4.42
C GLY A 109 4.05 13.66 -5.75
N GLY A 110 2.71 13.60 -5.74
CA GLY A 110 1.77 14.38 -6.57
C GLY A 110 1.22 15.61 -5.81
N PRO A 111 -0.08 15.98 -5.86
CA PRO A 111 -0.61 17.25 -5.31
C PRO A 111 -0.41 17.50 -3.80
N PHE A 112 0.05 16.49 -3.05
CA PHE A 112 0.19 16.56 -1.58
C PHE A 112 1.62 16.83 -1.10
N GLY A 113 2.64 16.74 -1.97
CA GLY A 113 3.98 17.28 -1.71
C GLY A 113 4.71 16.67 -0.50
N GLY A 114 4.20 15.54 0.01
CA GLY A 114 4.89 14.57 0.82
C GLY A 114 4.30 14.31 2.19
N ARG A 115 4.26 13.05 2.63
CA ARG A 115 4.62 12.60 3.99
C ARG A 115 4.36 11.13 4.28
N SER A 116 4.84 10.80 5.46
CA SER A 116 5.34 9.57 6.00
C SER A 116 4.91 9.44 7.44
N VAL A 117 4.39 8.30 7.88
CA VAL A 117 4.20 8.00 9.30
C VAL A 117 4.35 6.51 9.54
N ALA A 118 5.00 6.15 10.64
CA ALA A 118 5.44 4.80 10.98
C ALA A 118 5.25 4.46 12.46
N LEU A 119 4.29 3.63 12.83
CA LEU A 119 3.97 3.41 14.26
C LEU A 119 3.72 1.95 14.57
N TYR A 120 4.61 1.30 15.32
CA TYR A 120 4.26 0.04 16.01
C TYR A 120 4.04 0.24 17.51
N ALA A 121 3.00 -0.37 18.10
CA ALA A 121 2.89 -0.59 19.56
C ALA A 121 1.94 -1.77 19.91
N ASP A 122 2.39 -2.91 20.47
CA ASP A 122 3.55 -3.05 21.35
C ASP A 122 4.29 -4.41 21.37
N MET A 123 5.49 -4.40 20.77
CA MET A 123 6.69 -4.88 21.47
C MET A 123 7.74 -3.77 21.51
N GLU A 124 7.36 -2.74 22.29
CA GLU A 124 8.15 -1.71 22.98
C GLU A 124 8.39 -0.37 22.25
N THR A 125 7.38 0.03 21.48
CA THR A 125 7.04 1.39 21.03
C THR A 125 8.14 2.19 20.30
N THR A 126 7.93 2.57 19.04
CA THR A 126 8.50 3.84 18.55
C THR A 126 7.68 4.43 17.41
N PHE A 127 7.43 5.74 17.53
CA PHE A 127 6.66 6.60 16.63
C PHE A 127 7.66 7.61 16.08
N GLU A 128 7.99 7.60 14.79
CA GLU A 128 8.74 8.73 14.21
C GLU A 128 8.10 9.26 12.94
N GLU A 129 7.85 10.56 12.99
CA GLU A 129 7.11 11.37 12.05
C GLU A 129 8.07 12.41 11.46
N ALA A 130 8.62 12.12 10.28
CA ALA A 130 9.09 13.17 9.37
C ALA A 130 7.94 13.56 8.44
N CYS A 131 6.81 13.97 9.01
CA CYS A 131 5.73 14.53 8.21
C CYS A 131 6.14 15.88 7.64
N SER A 132 6.36 15.91 6.33
CA SER A 132 6.37 17.14 5.54
C SER A 132 4.97 17.43 4.99
N GLY A 133 4.77 18.49 4.22
CA GLY A 133 3.47 18.74 3.58
C GLY A 133 2.30 19.03 4.55
N ARG A 134 1.06 18.92 4.03
CA ARG A 134 -0.18 19.18 4.78
C ARG A 134 -0.79 17.86 5.25
N PRO A 135 -1.40 17.80 6.45
CA PRO A 135 -2.19 16.65 6.87
C PRO A 135 -3.28 16.28 5.85
N LEU A 136 -3.39 14.99 5.54
CA LEU A 136 -4.49 14.48 4.74
C LEU A 136 -5.78 14.57 5.56
N PRO A 137 -6.96 14.68 4.92
CA PRO A 137 -8.22 14.86 5.62
C PRO A 137 -8.50 13.83 6.71
N PHE A 138 -8.14 12.55 6.50
CA PHE A 138 -8.39 11.48 7.46
C PHE A 138 -7.55 11.58 8.73
N GLU A 139 -6.48 12.38 8.72
CA GLU A 139 -5.52 12.46 9.83
C GLU A 139 -5.90 13.55 10.83
N LYS A 140 -6.79 14.47 10.44
CA LYS A 140 -7.16 15.62 11.26
C LYS A 140 -7.81 15.23 12.61
N PRO A 141 -8.73 14.26 12.68
CA PRO A 141 -9.31 13.84 13.96
C PRO A 141 -8.26 13.25 14.92
N TYR A 142 -7.33 12.44 14.39
CA TYR A 142 -6.22 11.86 15.15
C TYR A 142 -5.28 12.94 15.70
N LEU A 143 -4.92 13.92 14.87
CA LEU A 143 -4.10 15.07 15.27
C LEU A 143 -4.81 16.01 16.26
N ALA A 144 -6.14 16.00 16.30
CA ALA A 144 -6.96 16.73 17.26
C ALA A 144 -7.14 15.98 18.59
N GLY A 145 -6.69 14.73 18.70
CA GLY A 145 -6.84 13.89 19.89
C GLY A 145 -8.23 13.27 20.05
N GLU A 146 -9.05 13.25 19.00
CA GLU A 146 -10.42 12.71 19.03
C GLU A 146 -10.45 11.18 19.15
N HIS A 147 -9.35 10.51 18.78
CA HIS A 147 -9.15 9.05 18.87
C HIS A 147 -8.30 8.65 20.11
N GLY A 148 -8.35 9.49 21.16
CA GLY A 148 -7.66 9.27 22.43
C GLY A 148 -7.98 7.90 23.06
N GLU A 149 -7.00 7.00 23.22
CA GLU A 149 -7.19 5.82 24.07
C GLU A 149 -7.24 6.24 25.55
N SER A 150 -8.32 5.87 26.25
CA SER A 150 -8.46 6.13 27.69
C SER A 150 -7.56 5.17 28.46
N LEU A 151 -6.42 5.68 28.93
CA LEU A 151 -5.59 4.98 29.89
C LEU A 151 -6.25 4.91 31.27
N GLY A 152 -5.94 3.86 32.04
CA GLY A 152 -6.39 3.74 33.42
C GLY A 152 -5.80 4.84 34.31
N GLU A 153 -6.47 5.16 35.42
CA GLU A 153 -5.89 6.09 36.42
C GLU A 153 -4.53 5.56 36.91
N GLY A 154 -3.46 6.28 36.58
CA GLY A 154 -2.09 5.98 37.01
C GLY A 154 -1.16 5.46 35.92
N ASP A 155 -1.67 5.21 34.70
CA ASP A 155 -0.83 4.83 33.57
C ASP A 155 -0.14 6.06 32.96
N PRO A 156 1.16 5.96 32.62
CA PRO A 156 1.85 7.05 31.92
C PRO A 156 1.21 7.29 30.56
N GLN A 157 0.94 8.56 30.21
CA GLN A 157 0.41 8.95 28.89
C GLN A 157 1.24 8.31 27.78
N PRO A 158 0.65 7.63 26.78
CA PRO A 158 1.43 6.97 25.74
C PRO A 158 2.02 8.04 24.81
N ALA A 159 3.15 7.73 24.17
CA ALA A 159 3.72 8.61 23.13
C ALA A 159 2.76 8.80 21.93
N ILE A 160 1.81 7.88 21.77
CA ILE A 160 0.77 7.86 20.74
C ILE A 160 -0.58 8.04 21.44
N SER A 161 -1.41 8.98 20.99
CA SER A 161 -2.74 9.16 21.60
C SER A 161 -3.80 8.19 21.06
N PHE A 162 -3.49 7.37 20.05
CA PHE A 162 -4.44 6.49 19.35
C PHE A 162 -3.78 5.17 18.94
N HIS A 163 -4.58 4.12 18.69
CA HIS A 163 -4.07 2.82 18.28
C HIS A 163 -3.46 2.88 16.85
N PRO A 164 -2.27 2.31 16.57
CA PRO A 164 -1.69 2.33 15.23
C PRO A 164 -2.61 1.77 14.14
N LEU A 165 -3.26 0.64 14.42
CA LEU A 165 -4.24 0.03 13.52
C LEU A 165 -5.42 0.93 13.20
N GLU A 166 -5.84 1.80 14.12
CA GLU A 166 -6.96 2.70 13.87
C GLU A 166 -6.60 3.73 12.80
N LEU A 167 -5.40 4.33 12.91
CA LEU A 167 -4.89 5.25 11.89
C LEU A 167 -4.80 4.55 10.54
N GLY A 168 -4.14 3.40 10.43
CA GLY A 168 -3.97 2.74 9.13
C GLY A 168 -5.24 2.18 8.53
N ASN A 169 -6.26 1.82 9.32
CA ASN A 169 -7.59 1.51 8.79
C ASN A 169 -8.24 2.74 8.14
N SER A 170 -8.12 3.92 8.75
CA SER A 170 -8.55 5.18 8.11
C SER A 170 -7.72 5.49 6.87
N ALA A 171 -6.44 5.14 6.90
CA ALA A 171 -5.48 5.45 5.87
C ALA A 171 -5.67 4.58 4.60
N VAL A 172 -5.87 3.27 4.74
CA VAL A 172 -6.16 2.35 3.62
C VAL A 172 -7.47 2.71 2.93
N LEU A 173 -8.47 3.08 3.74
CA LEU A 173 -9.75 3.57 3.25
C LEU A 173 -9.61 4.92 2.54
N TRP A 174 -8.77 5.81 3.03
CA TRP A 174 -8.63 7.11 2.40
C TRP A 174 -7.80 7.06 1.11
N MET A 175 -6.69 6.32 1.06
CA MET A 175 -5.84 6.23 -0.13
C MET A 175 -6.46 5.39 -1.23
N PHE A 176 -6.92 4.18 -0.89
CA PHE A 176 -7.31 3.15 -1.85
C PHE A 176 -8.83 2.95 -1.87
N GLY A 177 -9.54 3.44 -0.86
CA GLY A 177 -10.99 3.22 -0.71
C GLY A 177 -11.35 1.80 -0.32
N ILE A 178 -10.38 1.04 0.16
CA ILE A 178 -10.55 -0.35 0.57
C ILE A 178 -10.91 -0.37 2.07
N LEU A 179 -11.92 -1.14 2.44
CA LEU A 179 -12.34 -1.30 3.84
C LEU A 179 -11.35 -2.20 4.58
N GLY A 180 -10.59 -1.66 5.53
CA GLY A 180 -9.86 -2.49 6.48
C GLY A 180 -10.79 -3.24 7.46
N GLU A 181 -10.23 -4.03 8.38
CA GLU A 181 -11.03 -4.85 9.32
C GLU A 181 -11.99 -4.01 10.18
N THR A 182 -11.55 -2.83 10.65
CA THR A 182 -12.31 -1.99 11.59
C THR A 182 -12.03 -0.50 11.37
N PRO A 183 -12.46 0.11 10.25
CA PRO A 183 -12.39 1.55 10.11
C PRO A 183 -13.28 2.23 11.16
N PRO A 184 -12.84 3.34 11.78
CA PRO A 184 -13.66 4.03 12.77
C PRO A 184 -14.91 4.65 12.10
N PRO A 185 -16.00 4.85 12.87
CA PRO A 185 -17.28 5.33 12.33
C PRO A 185 -17.22 6.70 11.64
N ASP A 186 -16.24 7.52 12.00
CA ASP A 186 -16.00 8.87 11.52
C ASP A 186 -14.86 8.95 10.49
N ALA A 187 -14.33 7.80 10.04
CA ALA A 187 -13.31 7.74 9.00
C ALA A 187 -13.75 8.58 7.80
N VAL A 188 -12.90 9.54 7.41
CA VAL A 188 -13.20 10.48 6.32
C VAL A 188 -13.24 9.71 5.00
N THR A 189 -14.44 9.30 4.67
CA THR A 189 -14.80 8.70 3.40
C THR A 189 -15.02 9.87 2.44
N GLY A 190 -14.23 9.95 1.37
CA GLY A 190 -14.57 10.88 0.28
C GLY A 190 -16.01 10.65 -0.19
N PRO A 191 -16.62 11.55 -0.98
CA PRO A 191 -18.05 11.53 -1.33
C PRO A 191 -18.53 10.34 -2.19
N LEU A 192 -17.69 9.32 -2.39
CA LEU A 192 -18.09 8.05 -2.98
C LEU A 192 -18.70 7.17 -1.88
N LEU A 193 -19.31 6.04 -2.25
CA LEU A 193 -19.52 4.84 -1.41
C LEU A 193 -20.97 4.55 -0.97
N GLU A 194 -21.80 4.05 -1.91
CA GLU A 194 -22.90 3.12 -1.60
C GLU A 194 -22.51 1.64 -1.87
N GLN A 195 -21.38 1.37 -2.52
CA GLN A 195 -20.91 0.02 -2.84
C GLN A 195 -19.41 -0.04 -2.61
N ARG A 196 -18.97 -0.72 -1.55
CA ARG A 196 -17.56 -0.98 -1.27
C ARG A 196 -17.35 -2.49 -1.36
N PRO A 197 -16.46 -3.01 -2.21
CA PRO A 197 -15.98 -4.37 -2.05
C PRO A 197 -15.23 -4.47 -0.71
N ASP A 198 -15.34 -5.63 -0.10
CA ASP A 198 -14.54 -5.96 1.08
C ASP A 198 -13.05 -5.91 0.69
N TYR A 199 -12.15 -5.68 1.65
CA TYR A 199 -10.72 -5.72 1.38
C TYR A 199 -10.30 -6.99 0.66
N TRP A 200 -10.94 -8.10 0.95
CA TRP A 200 -10.63 -9.41 0.39
C TRP A 200 -10.99 -9.54 -1.11
N GLU A 201 -11.67 -8.55 -1.70
CA GLU A 201 -12.28 -8.66 -3.04
C GLU A 201 -11.65 -7.75 -4.10
N VAL A 202 -10.57 -7.04 -3.79
CA VAL A 202 -9.90 -6.21 -4.80
C VAL A 202 -9.27 -7.14 -5.83
N PRO A 203 -9.65 -7.08 -7.12
CA PRO A 203 -9.09 -7.94 -8.15
C PRO A 203 -7.60 -7.66 -8.31
N MET A 204 -6.79 -8.72 -8.35
CA MET A 204 -5.34 -8.64 -8.48
C MET A 204 -4.84 -9.71 -9.47
N HIS A 205 -3.69 -9.45 -10.08
CA HIS A 205 -3.02 -10.36 -11.00
C HIS A 205 -1.64 -10.71 -10.47
N ARG A 206 -1.37 -12.01 -10.34
CA ARG A 206 -0.09 -12.54 -9.88
C ARG A 206 0.85 -12.75 -11.05
N LEU A 207 2.08 -12.29 -10.88
CA LEU A 207 3.20 -12.60 -11.74
C LEU A 207 4.32 -13.25 -10.94
N GLU A 208 4.95 -14.28 -11.52
CA GLU A 208 6.05 -15.02 -10.91
C GLU A 208 7.40 -14.67 -11.54
N PRO A 209 8.50 -14.75 -10.77
CA PRO A 209 9.84 -14.63 -11.33
C PRO A 209 10.07 -15.63 -12.47
N VAL A 210 10.58 -15.14 -13.60
CA VAL A 210 11.04 -16.02 -14.67
C VAL A 210 12.34 -16.68 -14.22
N PRO A 211 12.43 -18.02 -14.20
CA PRO A 211 13.68 -18.70 -13.88
C PRO A 211 14.79 -18.21 -14.81
N ASP A 212 15.92 -17.84 -14.21
CA ASP A 212 17.07 -17.28 -14.90
C ASP A 212 17.37 -18.11 -16.17
N LYS A 213 17.17 -17.54 -17.36
CA LYS A 213 17.55 -18.24 -18.61
C LYS A 213 19.05 -18.53 -18.48
N PRO A 214 19.51 -19.78 -18.65
CA PRO A 214 20.94 -20.07 -18.54
C PRO A 214 21.69 -19.12 -19.46
N LYS A 215 22.53 -18.25 -18.88
CA LYS A 215 23.39 -17.33 -19.63
C LYS A 215 24.08 -18.18 -20.69
N LYS A 216 23.76 -17.96 -21.97
CA LYS A 216 24.42 -18.66 -23.08
C LYS A 216 25.93 -18.51 -22.87
N ARG A 217 26.60 -19.55 -22.38
CA ARG A 217 28.05 -19.61 -22.35
C ARG A 217 28.49 -19.51 -23.79
N TRP A 218 28.99 -18.35 -24.17
CA TRP A 218 29.76 -18.18 -25.39
C TRP A 218 31.02 -19.04 -25.26
N PHE A 219 30.91 -20.32 -25.64
CA PHE A 219 32.07 -21.10 -26.00
C PHE A 219 32.55 -20.57 -27.34
N GLY A 220 33.34 -19.51 -27.28
CA GLY A 220 34.16 -19.09 -28.39
C GLY A 220 35.13 -20.22 -28.71
N LEU A 221 34.88 -20.90 -29.83
CA LEU A 221 35.88 -21.74 -30.48
C LEU A 221 37.14 -20.91 -30.68
N ARG A 222 38.26 -21.37 -30.12
CA ARG A 222 39.57 -21.16 -30.73
C ARG A 222 40.10 -22.52 -31.15
N ARG A 223 40.24 -22.66 -32.47
CA ARG A 223 41.12 -23.63 -33.11
C ARG A 223 42.57 -23.30 -32.78
#